data_AF-A0A318UFJ5-F1
#
_entry.id   AF-A0A318UFJ5-F1
#
_cell.length_a   1.000
_cell.length_b   1.000
_cell.length_c   1.000
_cell.angle_alpha   90.00
_cell.angle_beta   90.00
_cell.angle_gamma   90.00
#
_symmetry.space_group_name_H-M   'P 1'
#
loop_
_entity.id
_entity.type
_entity.pdbx_description
1 polymer ?
#
loop_
_entity_poly.entity_id
_entity_poly.type
_entity_poly.pdbx_seq_one_letter_code
_entity_poly.pdbx_strand_id
1 'polypeptide(L)'
;MKFPFLFLFPLFCSIQMVCAQQNHKENELDEEPYFVRHQAHAADSLFVRDVQILKRYGKFEGLDTALLKAPVLAAVMVQEVRAGKKASYRTLIDYFLVFRQSEAYAEFIKGLSLYKELESKKVDSATWEKDKLLFVRMGFTESDLEDFKAYISETAHQNMTYKEAYTAYMKEIEALDTGKKGRGKVKGK
;
A
#
# COMPACT_ATOMS: atom_id res chain seq x y z
N MET A 1 14.92 -11.28 81.48
CA MET A 1 13.46 -11.34 81.34
C MET A 1 12.97 -10.08 80.62
N LYS A 2 12.05 -10.25 79.66
CA LYS A 2 11.20 -9.27 78.96
C LYS A 2 11.78 -8.54 77.71
N PHE A 3 11.54 -9.15 76.55
CA PHE A 3 11.05 -8.50 75.32
C PHE A 3 9.68 -7.83 75.59
N PRO A 4 9.17 -6.82 74.83
CA PRO A 4 8.96 -6.90 73.37
C PRO A 4 8.90 -5.55 72.58
N PHE A 5 8.42 -5.62 71.33
CA PHE A 5 7.84 -4.60 70.42
C PHE A 5 8.74 -4.19 69.21
N LEU A 6 8.68 -4.89 68.06
CA LEU A 6 7.76 -4.73 66.90
C LEU A 6 7.73 -3.33 66.27
N PHE A 7 8.40 -3.16 65.11
CA PHE A 7 8.03 -2.27 63.99
C PHE A 7 8.94 -2.68 62.79
N LEU A 8 8.53 -3.60 61.92
CA LEU A 8 7.64 -3.46 60.76
C LEU A 8 8.17 -2.48 59.69
N PHE A 9 8.62 -3.08 58.60
CA PHE A 9 9.18 -2.56 57.34
C PHE A 9 8.23 -1.58 56.60
N PRO A 10 8.73 -0.69 55.71
CA PRO A 10 8.72 -1.00 54.26
C PRO A 10 9.97 -0.44 53.53
N LEU A 11 10.81 -1.20 52.80
CA LEU A 11 10.67 -1.80 51.46
C LEU A 11 9.68 -1.11 50.51
N PHE A 12 9.80 0.18 50.24
CA PHE A 12 9.16 0.75 49.04
C PHE A 12 9.97 1.95 48.54
N CYS A 13 10.97 1.72 47.69
CA CYS A 13 11.59 2.80 46.93
C CYS A 13 12.22 2.26 45.63
N SER A 14 11.42 1.65 44.76
CA SER A 14 11.92 1.20 43.45
C SER A 14 10.85 1.10 42.36
N ILE A 15 9.87 2.01 42.27
CA ILE A 15 9.03 2.09 41.06
C ILE A 15 8.60 3.54 40.80
N GLN A 16 9.49 4.37 40.24
CA GLN A 16 9.08 5.65 39.60
C GLN A 16 9.86 5.93 38.32
N MET A 17 9.99 4.94 37.43
CA MET A 17 10.61 5.16 36.12
C MET A 17 9.91 4.40 34.99
N VAL A 18 8.58 4.53 34.89
CA VAL A 18 7.80 4.01 33.74
C VAL A 18 6.88 5.06 33.10
N CYS A 19 6.55 6.17 33.77
CA CYS A 19 5.57 7.13 33.23
C CYS A 19 6.14 8.22 32.29
N ALA A 20 7.45 8.45 32.25
CA ALA A 20 8.04 9.52 31.42
C ALA A 20 8.15 9.15 29.92
N GLN A 21 8.22 7.85 29.60
CA GLN A 21 8.42 7.38 28.23
C GLN A 21 7.10 7.28 27.43
N GLN A 22 5.94 7.37 28.09
CA GLN A 22 4.62 7.41 27.44
C GLN A 22 4.28 8.82 26.92
N ASN A 23 4.53 9.87 27.72
CA ASN A 23 4.20 11.25 27.34
C ASN A 23 4.93 11.75 26.08
N HIS A 24 6.17 11.31 25.84
CA HIS A 24 6.91 11.73 24.64
C HIS A 24 6.42 11.01 23.36
N LYS A 25 5.85 9.80 23.49
CA LYS A 25 5.35 9.02 22.34
C LYS A 25 4.02 9.54 21.80
N GLU A 26 3.18 10.10 22.66
CA GLU A 26 1.87 10.64 22.24
C GLU A 26 2.00 11.96 21.49
N ASN A 27 2.96 12.82 21.88
CA ASN A 27 3.14 14.13 21.26
C ASN A 27 3.55 14.06 19.78
N GLU A 28 4.40 13.09 19.39
CA GLU A 28 4.84 12.91 17.99
C GLU A 28 3.65 12.55 17.07
N LEU A 29 2.64 11.85 17.58
CA LEU A 29 1.47 11.45 16.77
C LEU A 29 0.52 12.59 16.47
N ASP A 30 0.55 13.65 17.27
CA ASP A 30 -0.30 14.82 17.12
C ASP A 30 0.35 15.91 16.24
N GLU A 31 1.57 15.67 15.77
CA GLU A 31 2.26 16.49 14.76
C GLU A 31 1.64 16.32 13.37
N GLU A 32 1.71 17.40 12.58
CA GLU A 32 1.30 17.39 11.17
C GLU A 32 2.40 16.76 10.31
N PRO A 33 2.10 15.73 9.49
CA PRO A 33 3.08 15.11 8.61
C PRO A 33 3.63 16.09 7.57
N TYR A 34 4.89 15.94 7.19
CA TYR A 34 5.55 16.81 6.21
C TYR A 34 4.82 16.81 4.85
N PHE A 35 4.33 15.66 4.40
CA PHE A 35 3.62 15.53 3.12
C PHE A 35 2.31 16.33 3.01
N VAL A 36 1.78 16.86 4.12
CA VAL A 36 0.53 17.65 4.09
C VAL A 36 0.73 18.98 3.39
N ARG A 37 1.91 19.59 3.52
CA ARG A 37 2.22 20.92 2.93
C ARG A 37 3.14 20.85 1.72
N HIS A 38 3.63 19.65 1.40
CA HIS A 38 4.66 19.45 0.39
C HIS A 38 4.24 18.33 -0.55
N GLN A 39 4.55 18.51 -1.83
CA GLN A 39 4.40 17.42 -2.78
C GLN A 39 5.42 16.32 -2.45
N ALA A 40 4.97 15.28 -1.77
CA ALA A 40 5.84 14.20 -1.34
C ALA A 40 6.27 13.31 -2.53
N HIS A 41 7.57 13.08 -2.62
CA HIS A 41 8.19 12.12 -3.53
C HIS A 41 8.78 10.95 -2.74
N ALA A 42 8.80 9.76 -3.33
CA ALA A 42 9.26 8.54 -2.64
C ALA A 42 10.73 8.61 -2.16
N ALA A 43 11.57 9.45 -2.78
CA ALA A 43 12.96 9.65 -2.42
C ALA A 43 13.20 10.86 -1.49
N ASP A 44 12.17 11.63 -1.13
CA ASP A 44 12.30 12.75 -0.20
C ASP A 44 12.53 12.22 1.22
N SER A 45 13.66 12.60 1.83
CA SER A 45 14.04 12.13 3.17
C SER A 45 13.04 12.52 4.25
N LEU A 46 12.34 13.64 4.10
CA LEU A 46 11.30 14.08 5.03
C LEU A 46 10.02 13.25 4.87
N PHE A 47 9.68 12.87 3.64
CA PHE A 47 8.60 11.91 3.42
C PHE A 47 8.96 10.51 3.93
N VAL A 48 10.21 10.09 3.77
CA VAL A 48 10.68 8.81 4.34
C VAL A 48 10.54 8.81 5.87
N ARG A 49 10.84 9.95 6.53
CA ARG A 49 10.58 10.12 7.97
C ARG A 49 9.10 9.95 8.29
N ASP A 50 8.19 10.59 7.55
CA ASP A 50 6.75 10.43 7.74
C ASP A 50 6.33 8.95 7.65
N VAL A 51 6.82 8.24 6.62
CA VAL A 51 6.53 6.81 6.42
C VAL A 51 7.07 5.97 7.58
N GLN A 52 8.25 6.29 8.12
CA GLN A 52 8.83 5.56 9.26
C GLN A 52 8.00 5.74 10.55
N ILE A 53 7.52 6.96 10.81
CA ILE A 53 6.62 7.25 11.95
C ILE A 53 5.34 6.42 11.78
N LEU A 54 4.70 6.48 10.61
CA LEU A 54 3.49 5.72 10.33
C LEU A 54 3.70 4.21 10.45
N LYS A 55 4.79 3.65 9.91
CA LYS A 55 5.14 2.23 10.06
C LYS A 55 5.27 1.82 11.53
N ARG A 56 6.03 2.60 12.29
CA ARG A 56 6.32 2.32 13.70
C ARG A 56 5.06 2.29 14.55
N TYR A 57 4.20 3.30 14.41
CA TYR A 57 3.05 3.46 15.30
C TYR A 57 1.76 2.83 14.77
N GLY A 58 1.58 2.81 13.45
CA GLY A 58 0.42 2.19 12.79
C GLY A 58 0.60 0.70 12.44
N LYS A 59 1.76 0.10 12.76
CA LYS A 59 2.07 -1.32 12.51
C LYS A 59 1.76 -1.74 11.07
N PHE A 60 2.33 -1.02 10.10
CA PHE A 60 2.23 -1.39 8.68
C PHE A 60 3.34 -2.40 8.34
N GLU A 61 2.96 -3.67 8.21
CA GLU A 61 3.81 -4.80 7.86
C GLU A 61 3.33 -5.60 6.62
N GLY A 62 4.27 -6.04 5.78
CA GLY A 62 3.95 -6.89 4.63
C GLY A 62 3.20 -6.14 3.52
N LEU A 63 2.01 -6.62 3.13
CA LEU A 63 1.24 -6.07 2.01
C LEU A 63 0.60 -4.71 2.33
N ASP A 64 0.28 -4.44 3.59
CA ASP A 64 -0.35 -3.19 4.00
C ASP A 64 0.56 -1.96 3.81
N THR A 65 1.88 -2.17 3.64
CA THR A 65 2.86 -1.11 3.39
C THR A 65 2.57 -0.37 2.08
N ALA A 66 1.81 -0.99 1.18
CA ALA A 66 1.30 -0.35 -0.02
C ALA A 66 0.36 0.84 0.27
N LEU A 67 -0.25 0.90 1.46
CA LEU A 67 -1.09 2.02 1.91
C LEU A 67 -0.26 3.28 2.24
N LEU A 68 1.05 3.14 2.44
CA LEU A 68 1.95 4.24 2.80
C LEU A 68 2.52 4.99 1.60
N LYS A 69 1.89 4.85 0.43
CA LYS A 69 2.26 5.63 -0.76
C LYS A 69 1.75 7.07 -0.61
N ALA A 70 2.57 8.06 -0.99
CA ALA A 70 2.24 9.48 -0.86
C ALA A 70 0.84 9.86 -1.38
N PRO A 71 0.38 9.41 -2.57
CA PRO A 71 -0.96 9.74 -3.05
C PRO A 71 -2.09 9.18 -2.18
N VAL A 72 -1.91 7.98 -1.62
CA VAL A 72 -2.89 7.34 -0.73
C VAL A 72 -2.99 8.13 0.57
N LEU A 73 -1.83 8.41 1.18
CA LEU A 73 -1.75 9.19 2.42
C LEU A 73 -2.35 10.59 2.26
N ALA A 74 -2.05 11.27 1.15
CA ALA A 74 -2.60 12.58 0.85
C ALA A 74 -4.13 12.54 0.65
N ALA A 75 -4.64 11.57 -0.12
CA ALA A 75 -6.08 11.43 -0.37
C ALA A 75 -6.87 11.17 0.92
N VAL A 76 -6.39 10.25 1.76
CA VAL A 76 -6.99 9.97 3.08
C VAL A 76 -6.94 11.21 3.96
N MET A 77 -5.78 11.87 4.05
CA MET A 77 -5.65 13.07 4.88
C MET A 77 -6.62 14.19 4.46
N VAL A 78 -6.74 14.44 3.16
CA VAL A 78 -7.68 15.45 2.63
C VAL A 78 -9.12 15.11 3.02
N GLN A 79 -9.52 13.83 2.92
CA GLN A 79 -10.84 13.38 3.31
C GLN A 79 -11.10 13.59 4.81
N GLU A 80 -10.17 13.18 5.67
CA GLU A 80 -10.32 13.28 7.12
C GLU A 80 -10.34 14.75 7.60
N VAL A 81 -9.52 15.61 7.00
CA VAL A 81 -9.54 17.06 7.27
C VAL A 81 -10.85 17.69 6.84
N ARG A 82 -11.39 17.30 5.67
CA ARG A 82 -12.73 17.75 5.23
C ARG A 82 -13.85 17.27 6.16
N ALA A 83 -13.67 16.14 6.83
CA ALA A 83 -14.56 15.66 7.88
C ALA A 83 -14.34 16.36 9.24
N GLY A 84 -13.49 17.39 9.31
CA GLY A 84 -13.26 18.22 10.49
C GLY A 84 -12.17 17.70 11.43
N LYS A 85 -11.40 16.68 11.04
CA LYS A 85 -10.29 16.17 11.85
C LYS A 85 -9.02 16.99 11.63
N LYS A 86 -8.12 16.95 12.63
CA LYS A 86 -6.79 17.56 12.53
C LYS A 86 -5.93 16.79 11.52
N ALA A 87 -5.10 17.48 10.76
CA ALA A 87 -4.07 16.84 9.96
C ALA A 87 -2.91 16.36 10.85
N SER A 88 -2.95 15.10 11.30
CA SER A 88 -1.90 14.52 12.14
C SER A 88 -1.60 13.05 11.80
N TYR A 89 -0.46 12.53 12.24
CA TYR A 89 -0.16 11.10 12.11
C TYR A 89 -1.24 10.23 12.77
N ARG A 90 -1.76 10.66 13.93
CA ARG A 90 -2.85 9.98 14.65
C ARG A 90 -4.08 9.81 13.77
N THR A 91 -4.51 10.87 13.07
CA THR A 91 -5.66 10.82 12.16
C THR A 91 -5.51 9.74 11.09
N LEU A 92 -4.33 9.60 10.48
CA LEU A 92 -4.07 8.55 9.49
C LEU A 92 -4.09 7.16 10.13
N ILE A 93 -3.42 7.02 11.28
CA ILE A 93 -3.33 5.74 11.99
C ILE A 93 -4.74 5.27 12.36
N ASP A 94 -5.57 6.14 12.95
CA ASP A 94 -6.93 5.82 13.34
C ASP A 94 -7.79 5.44 12.13
N TYR A 95 -7.68 6.19 11.03
CA TYR A 95 -8.36 5.84 9.78
C TYR A 95 -7.98 4.43 9.31
N PHE A 96 -6.67 4.13 9.25
CA PHE A 96 -6.22 2.83 8.76
C PHE A 96 -6.54 1.68 9.72
N LEU A 97 -6.59 1.94 11.04
CA LEU A 97 -7.04 0.96 12.03
C LEU A 97 -8.51 0.57 11.81
N VAL A 98 -9.36 1.53 11.46
CA VAL A 98 -10.77 1.27 11.11
C VAL A 98 -10.84 0.58 9.74
N PHE A 99 -10.13 1.08 8.73
CA PHE A 99 -10.12 0.51 7.39
C PHE A 99 -9.72 -0.98 7.40
N ARG A 100 -8.74 -1.36 8.20
CA ARG A 100 -8.28 -2.76 8.35
C ARG A 100 -9.36 -3.73 8.82
N GLN A 101 -10.43 -3.23 9.43
CA GLN A 101 -11.57 -4.04 9.89
C GLN A 101 -12.66 -4.19 8.82
N SER A 102 -12.52 -3.52 7.68
CA SER A 102 -13.52 -3.53 6.61
C SER A 102 -13.31 -4.65 5.59
N GLU A 103 -14.39 -5.03 4.91
CA GLU A 103 -14.33 -5.95 3.76
C GLU A 103 -13.48 -5.38 2.61
N ALA A 104 -13.53 -4.07 2.40
CA ALA A 104 -12.72 -3.38 1.40
C ALA A 104 -11.21 -3.57 1.62
N TYR A 105 -10.76 -3.63 2.88
CA TYR A 105 -9.36 -3.97 3.18
C TYR A 105 -9.04 -5.43 2.85
N ALA A 106 -9.94 -6.37 3.15
CA ALA A 106 -9.75 -7.78 2.80
C ALA A 106 -9.63 -7.97 1.28
N GLU A 107 -10.48 -7.29 0.51
CA GLU A 107 -10.41 -7.27 -0.95
C GLU A 107 -9.12 -6.62 -1.47
N PHE A 108 -8.72 -5.49 -0.88
CA PHE A 108 -7.47 -4.81 -1.22
C PHE A 108 -6.24 -5.71 -1.03
N ILE A 109 -6.12 -6.37 0.12
CA ILE A 109 -5.00 -7.28 0.41
C ILE A 109 -5.02 -8.49 -0.53
N LYS A 110 -6.20 -9.05 -0.82
CA LYS A 110 -6.36 -10.12 -1.80
C LYS A 110 -5.89 -9.68 -3.19
N GLY A 111 -6.29 -8.50 -3.64
CA GLY A 111 -5.87 -7.91 -4.91
C GLY A 111 -4.34 -7.73 -4.98
N LEU A 112 -3.72 -7.19 -3.93
CA LEU A 112 -2.26 -7.06 -3.86
C LEU A 112 -1.54 -8.40 -3.90
N SER A 113 -2.10 -9.42 -3.25
CA SER A 113 -1.53 -10.77 -3.27
C SER A 113 -1.55 -11.36 -4.69
N LEU A 114 -2.68 -11.23 -5.41
CA LEU A 114 -2.80 -11.68 -6.80
C LEU A 114 -1.85 -10.93 -7.71
N TYR A 115 -1.73 -9.61 -7.53
CA TYR A 115 -0.79 -8.79 -8.30
C TYR A 115 0.67 -9.24 -8.11
N LYS A 116 1.07 -9.56 -6.87
CA LYS A 116 2.41 -10.10 -6.58
C LYS A 116 2.63 -11.49 -7.18
N GLU A 117 1.59 -12.32 -7.23
CA GLU A 117 1.66 -13.62 -7.89
C GLU A 117 1.96 -13.43 -9.38
N LEU A 118 1.27 -12.51 -10.06
CA LEU A 118 1.53 -12.20 -11.47
C LEU A 118 2.87 -11.53 -11.74
N GLU A 119 3.39 -10.77 -10.78
CA GLU A 119 4.72 -10.16 -10.85
C GLU A 119 5.85 -11.18 -10.79
N SER A 120 5.66 -12.30 -10.11
CA SER A 120 6.70 -13.32 -9.94
C SER A 120 6.54 -14.54 -10.86
N LYS A 121 5.32 -14.78 -11.35
CA LYS A 121 5.02 -15.96 -12.17
C LYS A 121 5.35 -15.71 -13.63
N LYS A 122 6.20 -16.58 -14.20
CA LYS A 122 6.49 -16.61 -15.64
C LYS A 122 5.26 -17.01 -16.44
N VAL A 123 5.17 -16.43 -17.63
CA VAL A 123 4.22 -16.87 -18.66
C VAL A 123 4.49 -18.34 -18.98
N ASP A 124 3.42 -19.13 -18.95
CA ASP A 124 3.45 -20.51 -19.40
C ASP A 124 2.10 -20.85 -20.05
N SER A 125 2.12 -21.02 -21.37
CA SER A 125 0.92 -21.35 -22.14
C SER A 125 0.32 -22.69 -21.72
N ALA A 126 1.10 -23.62 -21.16
CA ALA A 126 0.60 -24.91 -20.69
C ALA A 126 -0.25 -24.78 -19.42
N THR A 127 0.02 -23.77 -18.58
CA THR A 127 -0.74 -23.52 -17.34
C THR A 127 -1.77 -22.41 -17.49
N TRP A 128 -1.92 -21.84 -18.68
CA TRP A 128 -2.79 -20.69 -18.94
C TRP A 128 -4.21 -20.83 -18.36
N GLU A 129 -4.88 -21.97 -18.54
CA GLU A 129 -6.26 -22.14 -18.08
C GLU A 129 -6.40 -22.04 -16.54
N LYS A 130 -5.32 -22.35 -15.81
CA LYS A 130 -5.25 -22.12 -14.36
C LYS A 130 -4.87 -20.68 -14.05
N ASP A 131 -3.94 -20.11 -14.81
CA ASP A 131 -3.34 -18.81 -14.54
C ASP A 131 -4.28 -17.65 -14.89
N LYS A 132 -5.14 -17.82 -15.90
CA LYS A 132 -6.19 -16.87 -16.26
C LYS A 132 -7.14 -16.58 -15.09
N LEU A 133 -7.31 -17.52 -14.15
CA LEU A 133 -8.14 -17.31 -12.96
C LEU A 133 -7.60 -16.21 -12.04
N LEU A 134 -6.28 -15.94 -12.08
CA LEU A 134 -5.69 -14.82 -11.34
C LEU A 134 -6.18 -13.48 -11.91
N PHE A 135 -6.25 -13.37 -13.24
CA PHE A 135 -6.77 -12.20 -13.93
C PHE A 135 -8.28 -12.03 -13.72
N VAL A 136 -9.06 -13.09 -13.86
CA VAL A 136 -10.52 -13.05 -13.59
C VAL A 136 -10.79 -12.56 -12.17
N ARG A 137 -10.00 -13.02 -11.18
CA ARG A 137 -10.12 -12.57 -9.77
C ARG A 137 -9.70 -11.12 -9.55
N MET A 138 -8.97 -10.51 -10.48
CA MET A 138 -8.68 -9.08 -10.49
C MET A 138 -9.71 -8.26 -11.28
N GLY A 139 -10.77 -8.89 -11.80
CA GLY A 139 -11.87 -8.22 -12.50
C GLY A 139 -11.74 -8.16 -14.02
N PHE A 140 -10.77 -8.88 -14.60
CA PHE A 140 -10.65 -9.00 -16.05
C PHE A 140 -11.80 -9.81 -16.64
N THR A 141 -12.33 -9.37 -17.78
CA THR A 141 -13.33 -10.11 -18.54
C THR A 141 -12.69 -11.21 -19.38
N GLU A 142 -13.46 -12.22 -19.81
CA GLU A 142 -12.92 -13.24 -20.72
C GLU A 142 -12.44 -12.62 -22.04
N SER A 143 -13.14 -11.60 -22.55
CA SER A 143 -12.74 -10.90 -23.77
C SER A 143 -11.38 -10.20 -23.64
N ASP A 144 -11.08 -9.60 -22.48
CA ASP A 144 -9.76 -8.98 -22.23
C ASP A 144 -8.63 -10.03 -22.26
N LEU A 145 -8.95 -11.28 -21.94
CA LEU A 145 -7.99 -12.37 -21.76
C LEU A 145 -7.78 -13.20 -23.01
N GLU A 146 -8.72 -13.22 -23.97
CA GLU A 146 -8.54 -13.94 -25.24
C GLU A 146 -7.41 -13.33 -26.07
N ASP A 147 -7.42 -12.01 -26.26
CA ASP A 147 -6.37 -11.32 -27.01
C ASP A 147 -5.03 -11.37 -26.27
N PHE A 148 -5.05 -11.27 -24.95
CA PHE A 148 -3.85 -11.41 -24.14
C PHE A 148 -3.27 -12.84 -24.20
N LYS A 149 -4.10 -13.88 -24.27
CA LYS A 149 -3.66 -15.28 -24.46
C LYS A 149 -2.88 -15.44 -25.77
N ALA A 150 -3.39 -14.84 -26.84
CA ALA A 150 -2.71 -14.88 -28.13
C ALA A 150 -1.33 -14.22 -28.04
N TYR A 151 -1.25 -13.04 -27.43
CA TYR A 151 -0.01 -12.30 -27.22
C TYR A 151 1.06 -13.15 -26.50
N ILE A 152 0.72 -13.73 -25.34
CA ILE A 152 1.69 -14.48 -24.54
C ILE A 152 2.08 -15.84 -25.12
N SER A 153 1.41 -16.28 -26.19
CA SER A 153 1.71 -17.55 -26.86
C SER A 153 2.93 -17.45 -27.79
N GLU A 154 3.39 -16.24 -28.11
CA GLU A 154 4.60 -16.06 -28.91
C GLU A 154 5.86 -16.37 -28.10
N THR A 155 6.82 -17.03 -28.76
CA THR A 155 8.08 -17.47 -28.12
C THR A 155 8.90 -16.32 -27.55
N ALA A 156 8.75 -15.11 -28.12
CA ALA A 156 9.41 -13.89 -27.64
C ALA A 156 8.98 -13.49 -26.21
N HIS A 157 7.82 -13.94 -25.75
CA HIS A 157 7.23 -13.53 -24.47
C HIS A 157 7.31 -14.59 -23.37
N GLN A 158 7.73 -15.83 -23.69
CA GLN A 158 7.76 -16.95 -22.75
C GLN A 158 8.73 -16.77 -21.57
N ASN A 159 9.70 -15.85 -21.68
CA ASN A 159 10.61 -15.52 -20.58
C ASN A 159 10.10 -14.40 -19.67
N MET A 160 9.01 -13.73 -20.05
CA MET A 160 8.41 -12.65 -19.27
C MET A 160 7.58 -13.23 -18.12
N THR A 161 7.45 -12.45 -17.06
CA THR A 161 6.38 -12.63 -16.07
C THR A 161 5.05 -12.18 -16.64
N TYR A 162 3.95 -12.67 -16.07
CA TYR A 162 2.61 -12.25 -16.49
C TYR A 162 2.41 -10.73 -16.37
N LYS A 163 2.98 -10.09 -15.34
CA LYS A 163 2.97 -8.63 -15.19
C LYS A 163 3.72 -7.92 -16.32
N GLU A 164 4.92 -8.39 -16.67
CA GLU A 164 5.72 -7.80 -17.75
C GLU A 164 5.02 -7.96 -19.10
N ALA A 165 4.54 -9.17 -19.39
CA ALA A 165 3.82 -9.47 -20.62
C ALA A 165 2.56 -8.62 -20.76
N TYR A 166 1.76 -8.50 -19.70
CA TYR A 166 0.55 -7.68 -19.72
C TYR A 166 0.88 -6.18 -19.90
N THR A 167 1.94 -5.69 -19.27
CA THR A 167 2.38 -4.30 -19.44
C THR A 167 2.86 -4.03 -20.87
N ALA A 168 3.57 -4.98 -21.49
CA ALA A 168 4.02 -4.88 -22.87
C ALA A 168 2.84 -4.90 -23.85
N TYR A 169 1.90 -5.83 -23.66
CA TYR A 169 0.66 -5.93 -24.42
C TYR A 169 -0.14 -4.62 -24.43
N MET A 170 -0.36 -4.01 -23.26
CA MET A 170 -1.09 -2.74 -23.18
C MET A 170 -0.38 -1.60 -23.92
N LYS A 171 0.95 -1.54 -23.88
CA LYS A 171 1.72 -0.55 -24.65
C LYS A 171 1.56 -0.73 -26.16
N GLU A 172 1.50 -1.97 -26.62
CA GLU A 172 1.28 -2.25 -28.04
C GLU A 172 -0.11 -1.82 -28.49
N ILE A 173 -1.15 -2.08 -27.68
CA ILE A 173 -2.51 -1.61 -27.96
C ILE A 173 -2.57 -0.08 -28.04
N GLU A 174 -1.98 0.61 -27.06
CA GLU A 174 -1.92 2.09 -27.04
C GLU A 174 -1.20 2.67 -28.26
N ALA A 175 -0.12 2.02 -28.71
CA ALA A 175 0.62 2.42 -29.91
C ALA A 175 -0.21 2.24 -31.19
N LEU A 176 -1.03 1.18 -31.27
CA LEU A 176 -1.92 0.94 -32.41
C LEU A 176 -3.08 1.95 -32.48
N ASP A 177 -3.59 2.40 -31.33
CA ASP A 177 -4.66 3.41 -31.28
C ASP A 177 -4.16 4.81 -31.65
N THR A 178 -2.96 5.18 -31.21
CA THR A 178 -2.32 6.46 -31.58
C THR A 178 -1.84 6.49 -33.04
N GLY A 179 -1.43 5.35 -33.60
CA GLY A 179 -1.06 5.22 -35.01
C GLY A 179 -2.23 5.36 -36.01
N LYS A 180 -3.45 4.99 -35.62
CA LYS A 180 -4.66 5.17 -36.45
C LYS A 180 -5.05 6.64 -36.64
N LYS A 181 -4.76 7.52 -35.67
CA LYS A 181 -5.06 8.96 -35.78
C LYS A 181 -4.13 9.72 -36.74
N GLY A 182 -2.98 9.15 -37.12
CA GLY A 182 -2.00 9.79 -38.03
C GLY A 182 -2.20 9.52 -39.53
N ARG A 183 -3.02 8.54 -39.92
CA ARG A 183 -3.20 8.14 -41.34
C ARG A 183 -4.35 8.83 -42.08
N GLY A 184 -5.01 9.82 -41.44
CA GLY A 184 -6.21 10.50 -41.96
C GLY A 184 -6.00 11.89 -42.61
N LYS A 185 -4.77 12.29 -42.95
CA LYS A 185 -4.53 13.56 -43.68
C LYS A 185 -3.51 13.41 -44.81
N VAL A 186 -3.81 12.58 -45.80
CA VAL A 186 -3.31 12.81 -47.17
C VAL A 186 -4.40 12.40 -48.15
N LYS A 187 -5.21 13.38 -48.58
CA LYS A 187 -5.82 13.46 -49.92
C LYS A 187 -6.69 14.71 -50.00
N GLY A 188 -6.36 15.60 -50.94
CA GLY A 188 -7.29 16.66 -51.35
C GLY A 188 -6.65 17.84 -52.04
N LYS A 189 -6.15 17.60 -53.26
CA LYS A 189 -5.91 18.53 -54.39
C LYS A 189 -5.16 19.84 -54.13
#